data_AF-A0A1M6RDR9-F1
#
_entry.id   AF-A0A1M6RDR9-F1
#
_cell.length_a   1.000
_cell.length_b   1.000
_cell.length_c   1.000
_cell.angle_alpha   90.00
_cell.angle_beta   90.00
_cell.angle_gamma   90.00
#
_symmetry.space_group_name_H-M   'P 1'
#
loop_
_entity.id
_entity.type
_entity.pdbx_description
1 polymer ?
#
loop_
_entity_poly.entity_id
_entity_poly.type
_entity_poly.pdbx_seq_one_letter_code
_entity_poly.pdbx_strand_id
1 'polypeptide(L)'
;MKKLSTSLLLVLFVSVSAFCQTEEKIKREGVVSGVIFDGNKAIEGYFKKRGTVYSEGKAFDAPWQFQGKMKFIEKDVFEKAEKVKNKLYDSYEAKDCSGFKYDTLTYESVKYADMSAVGMDMLPKKMFMRVVSEDKISLFHYFASPPSVVSGSEGFEPYYIDCAKPNWVYRVGEAGKLKLVNDMNITKELVDCPMVVEKQEKGEYQVVESNEEASGGNKFLNNMMFKEQVRMMAIEDYNANCE
;
A
#
# COMPACT_ATOMS: atom_id res chain seq x y z
N MET A 1 18.24 -9.05 56.90
CA MET A 1 18.62 -7.80 56.21
C MET A 1 18.67 -8.06 54.71
N LYS A 2 17.75 -7.45 53.97
CA LYS A 2 17.55 -7.61 52.52
C LYS A 2 18.53 -6.70 51.76
N LYS A 3 19.43 -7.27 50.96
CA LYS A 3 20.23 -6.57 49.93
C LYS A 3 19.80 -7.08 48.56
N LEU A 4 18.70 -6.53 48.04
CA LEU A 4 18.21 -6.87 46.70
C LEU A 4 17.41 -5.68 46.16
N SER A 5 18.07 -4.55 45.86
CA SER A 5 17.37 -3.39 45.26
C SER A 5 18.26 -2.35 44.56
N THR A 6 19.49 -2.68 44.17
CA THR A 6 20.39 -1.67 43.53
C THR A 6 20.86 -2.03 42.11
N SER A 7 20.85 -3.32 41.72
CA SER A 7 21.21 -3.70 40.33
C SER A 7 20.08 -3.49 39.32
N LEU A 8 18.81 -3.47 39.74
CA LEU A 8 17.68 -3.33 38.82
C LEU A 8 17.53 -1.90 38.27
N LEU A 9 17.92 -0.88 39.05
CA LEU A 9 17.84 0.51 38.61
C LEU A 9 18.90 0.87 37.56
N LEU A 10 20.12 0.33 37.67
CA LEU A 10 21.22 0.69 36.76
C LEU A 10 20.98 0.16 35.32
N VAL A 11 20.35 -0.99 35.18
CA VAL A 11 20.03 -1.60 33.87
C VAL A 11 18.96 -0.79 33.14
N LEU A 12 17.98 -0.24 33.85
CA LEU A 12 16.92 0.59 33.28
C LEU A 12 17.44 1.94 32.72
N PHE A 13 18.40 2.57 33.40
CA PHE A 13 18.95 3.85 32.93
C PHE A 13 19.81 3.73 31.67
N VAL A 14 20.56 2.62 31.52
CA VAL A 14 21.40 2.39 30.33
C VAL A 14 20.56 2.07 29.09
N SER A 15 19.44 1.37 29.25
CA SER A 15 18.53 1.11 28.13
C SER A 15 17.83 2.37 27.62
N VAL A 16 17.47 3.31 28.51
CA VAL A 16 16.75 4.55 28.13
C VAL A 16 17.67 5.50 27.35
N SER A 17 18.94 5.63 27.73
CA SER A 17 19.88 6.50 27.03
C SER A 17 20.23 5.98 25.63
N ALA A 18 20.39 4.67 25.46
CA ALA A 18 20.62 4.06 24.15
C ALA A 18 19.41 4.22 23.21
N PHE A 19 18.18 4.08 23.74
CA PHE A 19 16.97 4.27 22.95
C PHE A 19 16.80 5.71 22.45
N CYS A 20 17.06 6.69 23.33
CA CYS A 20 17.00 8.12 23.00
C CYS A 20 18.01 8.51 21.91
N GLN A 21 19.24 7.99 21.98
CA GLN A 21 20.28 8.24 20.97
C GLN A 21 19.90 7.68 19.59
N THR A 22 19.28 6.50 19.54
CA THR A 22 18.82 5.88 18.29
C THR A 22 17.68 6.68 17.67
N GLU A 23 16.68 7.12 18.46
CA GLU A 23 15.59 7.96 17.96
C GLU A 23 16.08 9.30 17.40
N GLU A 24 17.00 9.97 18.09
CA GLU A 24 17.59 11.22 17.63
C GLU A 24 18.33 11.02 16.30
N LYS A 25 19.09 9.92 16.18
CA LYS A 25 19.78 9.57 14.95
C LYS A 25 18.80 9.29 13.81
N ILE A 26 17.71 8.54 14.06
CA ILE A 26 16.66 8.29 13.06
C ILE A 26 16.08 9.61 12.53
N LYS A 27 15.74 10.55 13.44
CA LYS A 27 15.22 11.87 13.07
C LYS A 27 16.24 12.69 12.28
N ARG A 28 17.50 12.72 12.72
CA ARG A 28 18.58 13.47 12.06
C ARG A 28 18.89 12.96 10.67
N GLU A 29 18.96 11.64 10.49
CA GLU A 29 19.27 11.01 9.20
C GLU A 29 18.04 10.96 8.27
N GLY A 30 16.85 11.31 8.76
CA GLY A 30 15.63 11.34 7.97
C GLY A 30 15.24 9.95 7.46
N VAL A 31 15.29 8.96 8.35
CA VAL A 31 14.95 7.56 8.03
C VAL A 31 13.70 7.10 8.77
N VAL A 32 13.14 5.97 8.33
CA VAL A 32 11.97 5.31 8.90
C VAL A 32 12.30 3.84 9.11
N SER A 33 11.95 3.28 10.26
CA SER A 33 12.14 1.85 10.52
C SER A 33 11.30 1.01 9.56
N GLY A 34 11.82 -0.17 9.24
CA GLY A 34 11.10 -1.10 8.39
C GLY A 34 11.80 -2.43 8.24
N VAL A 35 11.21 -3.27 7.40
CA VAL A 35 11.65 -4.65 7.17
C VAL A 35 11.62 -4.92 5.67
N ILE A 36 12.68 -5.52 5.13
CA ILE A 36 12.67 -6.15 3.80
C ILE A 36 12.35 -7.63 3.97
N PHE A 37 11.44 -8.16 3.16
CA PHE A 37 11.15 -9.60 3.09
C PHE A 37 11.84 -10.21 1.88
N ASP A 38 12.96 -10.89 2.09
CA ASP A 38 13.71 -11.60 1.05
C ASP A 38 13.53 -13.12 1.21
N GLY A 39 12.60 -13.68 0.43
CA GLY A 39 12.14 -15.06 0.59
C GLY A 39 11.60 -15.30 2.00
N ASN A 40 12.22 -16.21 2.75
CA ASN A 40 11.83 -16.53 4.12
C ASN A 40 12.57 -15.70 5.18
N LYS A 41 13.34 -14.68 4.77
CA LYS A 41 14.11 -13.83 5.68
C LYS A 41 13.47 -12.46 5.83
N ALA A 42 13.27 -12.05 7.08
CA ALA A 42 12.95 -10.68 7.44
C ALA A 42 14.24 -9.96 7.83
N ILE A 43 14.56 -8.87 7.14
CA ILE A 43 15.76 -8.07 7.39
C ILE A 43 15.30 -6.73 8.00
N GLU A 44 15.58 -6.53 9.28
CA GLU A 44 15.28 -5.27 9.97
C GLU A 44 16.26 -4.15 9.56
N GLY A 45 15.75 -2.93 9.46
CA GLY A 45 16.57 -1.78 9.17
C GLY A 45 15.78 -0.51 8.98
N TYR A 46 16.35 0.38 8.18
CA TYR A 46 15.85 1.74 8.02
C TYR A 46 15.78 2.12 6.55
N PHE A 47 14.62 2.64 6.14
CA PHE A 47 14.40 3.22 4.82
C PHE A 47 14.68 4.72 4.85
N LYS A 48 15.21 5.26 3.76
CA LYS A 48 15.17 6.71 3.57
C LYS A 48 13.71 7.19 3.55
N LYS A 49 13.42 8.27 4.28
CA LYS A 49 12.08 8.86 4.29
C LYS A 49 11.66 9.27 2.88
N ARG A 50 10.47 8.86 2.48
CA ARG A 50 9.83 9.14 1.18
C ARG A 50 8.33 9.31 1.36
N GLY A 51 7.61 9.54 0.26
CA GLY A 51 6.16 9.72 0.26
C GLY A 51 5.73 11.18 0.21
N THR A 52 6.65 12.10 -0.04
CA THR A 52 6.35 13.53 -0.22
C THR A 52 7.18 14.10 -1.37
N VAL A 53 6.56 14.90 -2.23
CA VAL A 53 7.24 15.72 -3.25
C VAL A 53 6.98 17.19 -2.99
N TYR A 54 7.92 18.04 -3.40
CA TYR A 54 7.78 19.49 -3.27
C TYR A 54 7.68 20.12 -4.65
N SER A 55 6.72 21.01 -4.84
CA SER A 55 6.56 21.81 -6.06
C SER A 55 6.08 23.20 -5.66
N GLU A 56 6.76 24.22 -6.16
CA GLU A 56 6.44 25.63 -5.91
C GLU A 56 6.27 25.98 -4.41
N GLY A 57 7.10 25.37 -3.55
CA GLY A 57 7.08 25.60 -2.10
C GLY A 57 5.95 24.86 -1.35
N LYS A 58 5.10 24.11 -2.04
CA LYS A 58 4.08 23.24 -1.45
C LYS A 58 4.57 21.80 -1.37
N ALA A 59 4.14 21.08 -0.34
CA ALA A 59 4.36 19.65 -0.17
C ALA A 59 3.12 18.87 -0.60
N PHE A 60 3.32 17.80 -1.37
CA PHE A 60 2.27 16.90 -1.83
C PHE A 60 2.60 15.46 -1.43
N ASP A 61 1.56 14.70 -1.08
CA ASP A 61 1.70 13.27 -0.85
C ASP A 61 2.13 12.56 -2.14
N ALA A 62 3.08 11.65 -2.01
CA ALA A 62 3.67 10.93 -3.13
C ALA A 62 3.71 9.41 -2.92
N PRO A 63 2.55 8.76 -2.68
CA PRO A 63 2.49 7.34 -2.37
C PRO A 63 3.02 6.43 -3.49
N TRP A 64 2.97 6.89 -4.76
CA TRP A 64 3.54 6.17 -5.90
C TRP A 64 5.06 5.94 -5.77
N GLN A 65 5.78 6.75 -4.98
CA GLN A 65 7.23 6.57 -4.74
C GLN A 65 7.58 5.24 -4.07
N PHE A 66 6.64 4.65 -3.33
CA PHE A 66 6.83 3.36 -2.65
C PHE A 66 6.68 2.16 -3.59
N GLN A 67 6.12 2.37 -4.79
CA GLN A 67 5.86 1.28 -5.74
C GLN A 67 7.08 0.91 -6.60
N GLY A 68 8.13 1.73 -6.53
CA GLY A 68 9.38 1.57 -7.29
C GLY A 68 10.57 1.17 -6.42
N LYS A 69 11.74 1.70 -6.74
CA LYS A 69 12.99 1.36 -6.06
C LYS A 69 13.11 2.03 -4.68
N MET A 70 13.37 1.25 -3.64
CA MET A 70 13.57 1.73 -2.27
C MET A 70 15.04 1.75 -1.87
N LYS A 71 15.41 2.60 -0.90
CA LYS A 71 16.76 2.70 -0.32
C LYS A 71 16.70 2.26 1.14
N PHE A 72 17.47 1.23 1.48
CA PHE A 72 17.41 0.56 2.78
C PHE A 72 18.81 0.34 3.33
N ILE A 73 18.97 0.47 4.64
CA ILE A 73 20.20 0.15 5.37
C ILE A 73 19.83 -0.79 6.50
N GLU A 74 20.54 -1.92 6.62
CA GLU A 74 20.32 -2.87 7.69
C GLU A 74 20.53 -2.23 9.07
N LYS A 75 19.73 -2.66 10.04
CA LYS A 75 19.69 -2.08 11.39
C LYS A 75 21.07 -2.01 12.03
N ASP A 76 21.79 -3.13 12.00
CA ASP A 76 23.13 -3.28 12.55
C ASP A 76 24.13 -2.30 11.93
N VAL A 77 24.07 -2.13 10.60
CA VAL A 77 24.95 -1.22 9.87
C VAL A 77 24.61 0.23 10.21
N PHE A 78 23.31 0.56 10.27
CA PHE A 78 22.86 1.89 10.64
C PHE A 78 23.30 2.26 12.05
N GLU A 79 23.03 1.41 13.05
CA GLU A 79 23.28 1.69 14.46
C GLU A 79 24.78 1.84 14.74
N LYS A 80 25.62 0.97 14.17
CA LYS A 80 27.09 1.00 14.34
C LYS A 80 27.78 2.15 13.60
N ALA A 81 27.17 2.69 12.54
CA ALA A 81 27.80 3.76 11.76
C ALA A 81 27.79 5.11 12.52
N GLU A 82 28.95 5.72 12.73
CA GLU A 82 29.03 7.07 13.30
C GLU A 82 28.33 8.12 12.39
N LYS A 83 28.52 7.99 11.08
CA LYS A 83 27.90 8.83 10.05
C LYS A 83 27.31 7.98 8.94
N VAL A 84 26.02 8.17 8.66
CA VAL A 84 25.31 7.41 7.63
C VAL A 84 25.55 8.07 6.28
N LYS A 85 26.25 7.36 5.38
CA LYS A 85 26.55 7.83 4.02
C LYS A 85 25.62 7.15 3.01
N ASN A 86 25.33 7.81 1.89
CA ASN A 86 24.48 7.25 0.83
C ASN A 86 24.92 5.87 0.33
N LYS A 87 26.22 5.59 0.32
CA LYS A 87 26.79 4.30 -0.09
C LYS A 87 26.51 3.12 0.85
N LEU A 88 26.03 3.40 2.07
CA LEU A 88 25.64 2.37 3.04
C LEU A 88 24.19 1.90 2.81
N TYR A 89 23.46 2.55 1.89
CA TYR A 89 22.12 2.14 1.53
C TYR A 89 22.16 1.24 0.31
N ASP A 90 21.64 0.03 0.49
CA ASP A 90 21.28 -0.85 -0.60
C ASP A 90 20.01 -0.37 -1.27
N SER A 91 19.80 -0.84 -2.50
CA SER A 91 18.61 -0.50 -3.25
C SER A 91 17.84 -1.74 -3.60
N TYR A 92 16.56 -1.75 -3.25
CA TYR A 92 15.66 -2.86 -3.50
C TYR A 92 14.60 -2.45 -4.51
N GLU A 93 14.47 -3.21 -5.58
CA GLU A 93 13.35 -3.17 -6.51
C GLU A 93 12.44 -4.38 -6.24
N ALA A 94 11.20 -4.35 -6.76
CA ALA A 94 10.24 -5.43 -6.52
C ALA A 94 10.70 -6.81 -7.06
N LYS A 95 11.72 -6.86 -7.91
CA LYS A 95 12.34 -8.12 -8.38
C LYS A 95 13.33 -8.72 -7.38
N ASP A 96 13.85 -7.90 -6.47
CA ASP A 96 14.93 -8.27 -5.56
C ASP A 96 14.41 -8.81 -4.22
N CYS A 97 13.13 -8.60 -3.90
CA CYS A 97 12.50 -9.10 -2.68
C CYS A 97 11.02 -9.45 -2.91
N SER A 98 10.38 -10.02 -1.88
CA SER A 98 8.94 -10.38 -1.89
C SER A 98 8.05 -9.24 -1.41
N GLY A 99 8.60 -8.25 -0.72
CA GLY A 99 7.84 -7.14 -0.15
C GLY A 99 8.64 -6.38 0.91
N PHE A 100 7.99 -5.41 1.54
CA PHE A 100 8.56 -4.69 2.67
C PHE A 100 7.50 -4.12 3.60
N LYS A 101 7.91 -3.84 4.84
CA LYS A 101 7.18 -2.98 5.78
C LYS A 101 7.90 -1.66 5.92
N TYR A 102 7.18 -0.56 5.76
CA TYR A 102 7.66 0.79 5.97
C TYR A 102 6.76 1.44 7.01
N ASP A 103 7.27 1.66 8.22
CA ASP A 103 6.45 2.04 9.36
C ASP A 103 5.25 1.06 9.54
N THR A 104 4.02 1.56 9.47
CA THR A 104 2.78 0.78 9.60
C THR A 104 2.30 0.20 8.26
N LEU A 105 2.94 0.57 7.16
CA LEU A 105 2.51 0.21 5.80
C LEU A 105 3.19 -1.07 5.35
N THR A 106 2.42 -2.00 4.80
CA THR A 106 2.93 -3.24 4.20
C THR A 106 2.78 -3.19 2.69
N TYR A 107 3.82 -3.64 1.99
CA TYR A 107 3.89 -3.68 0.53
C TYR A 107 4.30 -5.08 0.06
N GLU A 108 3.61 -5.60 -0.95
CA GLU A 108 3.91 -6.89 -1.60
C GLU A 108 4.50 -6.65 -2.99
N SER A 109 5.49 -7.45 -3.37
CA SER A 109 6.08 -7.47 -4.71
C SER A 109 5.25 -8.33 -5.65
N VAL A 110 4.45 -7.67 -6.47
CA VAL A 110 3.46 -8.32 -7.33
C VAL A 110 3.64 -7.93 -8.78
N LYS A 111 3.12 -8.76 -9.69
CA LYS A 111 3.10 -8.46 -11.12
C LYS A 111 1.76 -7.84 -11.49
N TYR A 112 1.80 -6.61 -11.99
CA TYR A 112 0.61 -5.85 -12.35
C TYR A 112 0.78 -5.12 -13.68
N ALA A 113 -0.32 -4.99 -14.41
CA ALA A 113 -0.42 -4.21 -15.64
C ALA A 113 -1.59 -3.25 -15.49
N ASP A 114 -1.32 -1.96 -15.63
CA ASP A 114 -2.37 -0.96 -15.57
C ASP A 114 -2.97 -0.79 -16.96
N MET A 115 -4.04 -1.54 -17.23
CA MET A 115 -4.73 -1.49 -18.52
C MET A 115 -5.50 -0.19 -18.74
N SER A 116 -5.67 0.63 -17.70
CA SER A 116 -6.29 1.96 -17.80
C SER A 116 -5.30 3.05 -18.23
N ALA A 117 -4.00 2.80 -18.05
CA ALA A 117 -2.96 3.71 -18.51
C ALA A 117 -2.74 3.61 -20.02
N VAL A 118 -2.32 4.71 -20.64
CA VAL A 118 -1.94 4.74 -22.06
C VAL A 118 -0.42 4.59 -22.17
N GLY A 119 0.06 3.60 -22.94
CA GLY A 119 1.48 3.42 -23.25
C GLY A 119 2.15 2.26 -22.50
N MET A 120 3.41 2.45 -22.08
CA MET A 120 4.25 1.37 -21.54
C MET A 120 3.75 0.77 -20.22
N ASP A 121 2.91 1.49 -19.48
CA ASP A 121 2.33 1.03 -18.21
C ASP A 121 1.25 -0.06 -18.38
N MET A 122 0.80 -0.29 -19.62
CA MET A 122 -0.05 -1.43 -19.98
C MET A 122 0.69 -2.77 -19.95
N LEU A 123 2.03 -2.76 -19.94
CA LEU A 123 2.81 -3.99 -19.90
C LEU A 123 2.94 -4.50 -18.46
N PRO A 124 2.66 -5.80 -18.21
CA PRO A 124 2.83 -6.37 -16.88
C PRO A 124 4.27 -6.23 -16.35
N LYS A 125 4.44 -5.47 -15.27
CA LYS A 125 5.72 -5.26 -14.59
C LYS A 125 5.63 -5.66 -13.11
N LYS A 126 6.76 -6.07 -12.54
CA LYS A 126 6.85 -6.36 -11.11
C LYS A 126 7.02 -5.04 -10.36
N MET A 127 6.17 -4.77 -9.38
CA MET A 127 6.18 -3.55 -8.58
C MET A 127 5.72 -3.83 -7.16
N PHE A 128 5.97 -2.88 -6.26
CA PHE A 128 5.42 -2.96 -4.92
C PHE A 128 4.01 -2.38 -4.92
N MET A 129 3.04 -3.10 -4.36
CA MET A 129 1.67 -2.60 -4.14
C MET A 129 1.37 -2.62 -2.66
N ARG A 130 0.68 -1.59 -2.17
CA ARG A 130 0.35 -1.50 -0.75
C ARG A 130 -0.75 -2.49 -0.44
N VAL A 131 -0.49 -3.39 0.51
CA VAL A 131 -1.45 -4.38 0.99
C VAL A 131 -2.48 -3.68 1.88
N VAL A 132 -3.76 -3.94 1.63
CA VAL A 132 -4.88 -3.49 2.48
C VAL A 132 -5.46 -4.66 3.26
N SER A 133 -5.71 -5.79 2.58
CA SER A 133 -6.10 -7.04 3.24
C SER A 133 -5.59 -8.26 2.47
N GLU A 134 -5.34 -9.35 3.20
CA GLU A 134 -4.81 -10.63 2.69
C GLU A 134 -5.82 -11.74 2.95
N ASP A 135 -7.07 -11.53 2.55
CA ASP A 135 -8.14 -12.50 2.68
C ASP A 135 -8.24 -13.38 1.42
N LYS A 136 -9.33 -14.16 1.30
CA LYS A 136 -9.63 -14.98 0.12
C LYS A 136 -9.58 -14.16 -1.18
N ILE A 137 -10.11 -12.94 -1.13
CA ILE A 137 -9.83 -11.88 -2.09
C ILE A 137 -8.94 -10.86 -1.39
N SER A 138 -7.67 -10.83 -1.79
CA SER A 138 -6.71 -9.85 -1.28
C SER A 138 -6.94 -8.49 -1.95
N LEU A 139 -6.84 -7.41 -1.18
CA LEU A 139 -7.02 -6.04 -1.64
C LEU A 139 -5.72 -5.23 -1.53
N PHE A 140 -5.48 -4.40 -2.55
CA PHE A 140 -4.30 -3.57 -2.67
C PHE A 140 -4.66 -2.15 -3.08
N HIS A 141 -3.85 -1.20 -2.65
CA HIS A 141 -3.81 0.13 -3.23
C HIS A 141 -2.71 0.23 -4.29
N TYR A 142 -3.12 0.65 -5.48
CA TYR A 142 -2.27 1.09 -6.57
C TYR A 142 -2.33 2.62 -6.72
N PHE A 143 -1.21 3.25 -6.98
CA PHE A 143 -1.13 4.68 -7.23
C PHE A 143 -0.58 4.93 -8.63
N ALA A 144 -1.27 5.74 -9.42
CA ALA A 144 -0.71 6.18 -10.70
C ALA A 144 0.59 6.99 -10.45
N SER A 145 1.50 6.97 -11.41
CA SER A 145 2.70 7.82 -11.34
C SER A 145 2.47 9.08 -12.17
N PRO A 146 2.92 10.26 -11.70
CA PRO A 146 2.85 11.47 -12.50
C PRO A 146 3.67 11.28 -13.79
N PRO A 147 3.28 11.93 -14.91
CA PRO A 147 4.01 11.86 -16.15
C PRO A 147 5.44 12.40 -15.97
N SER A 148 6.38 12.03 -16.84
CA SER A 148 7.76 12.55 -16.74
C SER A 148 7.89 14.00 -17.19
N VAL A 149 6.93 14.50 -17.97
CA VAL A 149 6.88 15.87 -18.50
C VAL A 149 5.43 16.35 -18.44
N VAL A 150 5.23 17.58 -17.98
CA VAL A 150 3.93 18.25 -17.96
C VAL A 150 4.01 19.55 -18.78
N SER A 151 2.91 19.88 -19.45
CA SER A 151 2.73 21.13 -20.17
C SER A 151 1.53 21.89 -19.61
N GLY A 152 1.66 23.19 -19.42
CA GLY A 152 0.59 24.05 -18.89
C GLY A 152 1.06 24.90 -17.72
N SER A 153 0.28 25.92 -17.38
CA SER A 153 0.60 26.86 -16.28
C SER A 153 0.47 26.26 -14.88
N GLU A 154 -0.28 25.16 -14.74
CA GLU A 154 -0.52 24.48 -13.45
C GLU A 154 0.59 23.49 -13.08
N GLY A 155 1.54 23.22 -13.99
CA GLY A 155 2.69 22.35 -13.73
C GLY A 155 2.29 20.92 -13.30
N PHE A 156 2.96 20.40 -12.28
CA PHE A 156 2.78 19.04 -11.76
C PHE A 156 1.72 18.93 -10.65
N GLU A 157 1.30 20.04 -10.05
CA GLU A 157 0.37 20.07 -8.90
C GLU A 157 -0.90 19.22 -9.11
N PRO A 158 -1.68 19.38 -10.20
CA PRO A 158 -2.89 18.58 -10.40
C PRO A 158 -2.58 17.08 -10.55
N TYR A 159 -1.46 16.73 -11.16
CA TYR A 159 -1.03 15.34 -11.31
C TYR A 159 -0.64 14.71 -9.98
N TYR A 160 0.02 15.45 -9.08
CA TYR A 160 0.36 14.94 -7.75
C TYR A 160 -0.88 14.67 -6.91
N ILE A 161 -1.86 15.58 -6.94
CA ILE A 161 -3.13 15.41 -6.23
C ILE A 161 -3.87 14.18 -6.75
N ASP A 162 -3.92 14.00 -8.07
CA ASP A 162 -4.63 12.87 -8.67
C ASP A 162 -3.91 11.53 -8.44
N CYS A 163 -2.58 11.50 -8.62
CA CYS A 163 -1.75 10.31 -8.37
C CYS A 163 -1.68 9.89 -6.89
N ALA A 164 -2.03 10.80 -5.97
CA ALA A 164 -2.16 10.47 -4.56
C ALA A 164 -3.45 9.69 -4.23
N LYS A 165 -4.45 9.69 -5.14
CA LYS A 165 -5.67 8.90 -4.97
C LYS A 165 -5.37 7.42 -5.23
N PRO A 166 -5.77 6.52 -4.32
CA PRO A 166 -5.60 5.09 -4.54
C PRO A 166 -6.59 4.59 -5.59
N ASN A 167 -6.13 3.64 -6.39
CA ASN A 167 -6.96 2.75 -7.18
C ASN A 167 -7.02 1.41 -6.47
N TRP A 168 -8.23 0.86 -6.32
CA TRP A 168 -8.42 -0.44 -5.72
C TRP A 168 -8.08 -1.55 -6.71
N VAL A 169 -7.20 -2.45 -6.29
CA VAL A 169 -6.79 -3.63 -7.04
C VAL A 169 -7.07 -4.85 -6.19
N TYR A 170 -7.58 -5.92 -6.78
CA TYR A 170 -7.88 -7.16 -6.09
C TYR A 170 -7.17 -8.35 -6.73
N ARG A 171 -6.99 -9.41 -5.94
CA ARG A 171 -6.52 -10.72 -6.35
C ARG A 171 -7.39 -11.79 -5.69
N VAL A 172 -8.00 -12.68 -6.49
CA VAL A 172 -8.74 -13.84 -5.96
C VAL A 172 -7.75 -14.99 -5.72
N GLY A 173 -7.61 -15.41 -4.47
CA GLY A 173 -6.61 -16.38 -4.02
C GLY A 173 -5.16 -15.90 -4.19
N GLU A 174 -4.19 -16.68 -3.71
CA GLU A 174 -2.77 -16.28 -3.80
C GLU A 174 -2.22 -16.30 -5.23
N ALA A 175 -2.69 -17.23 -6.06
CA ALA A 175 -2.22 -17.42 -7.44
C ALA A 175 -3.00 -16.57 -8.48
N GLY A 176 -4.00 -15.79 -8.03
CA GLY A 176 -4.83 -14.98 -8.90
C GLY A 176 -4.05 -13.89 -9.64
N LYS A 177 -4.61 -13.39 -10.74
CA LYS A 177 -4.12 -12.18 -11.41
C LYS A 177 -4.69 -10.95 -10.72
N LEU A 178 -3.85 -9.94 -10.53
CA LEU A 178 -4.28 -8.63 -10.05
C LEU A 178 -5.08 -7.90 -11.12
N LYS A 179 -6.21 -7.32 -10.72
CA LYS A 179 -7.12 -6.54 -11.58
C LYS A 179 -7.68 -5.35 -10.81
N LEU A 180 -8.05 -4.28 -11.51
CA LEU A 180 -8.78 -3.17 -10.89
C LEU A 180 -10.13 -3.67 -10.36
N VAL A 181 -10.51 -3.27 -9.15
CA VAL A 181 -11.84 -3.54 -8.61
C VAL A 181 -12.90 -3.01 -9.58
N ASN A 182 -12.66 -1.86 -10.21
CA ASN A 182 -13.54 -1.31 -11.23
C ASN A 182 -13.79 -2.18 -12.47
N ASP A 183 -13.00 -3.23 -12.66
CA ASP A 183 -13.12 -4.18 -13.77
C ASP A 183 -13.65 -5.56 -13.34
N MET A 184 -13.85 -5.79 -12.04
CA MET A 184 -14.39 -7.06 -11.56
C MET A 184 -15.75 -7.35 -12.18
N ASN A 185 -15.90 -8.59 -12.64
CA ASN A 185 -17.19 -9.16 -13.01
C ASN A 185 -17.66 -10.11 -11.90
N ILE A 186 -18.46 -9.61 -10.95
CA ILE A 186 -18.90 -10.36 -9.76
C ILE A 186 -19.50 -11.72 -10.15
N THR A 187 -20.44 -11.76 -11.10
CA THR A 187 -21.17 -12.99 -11.45
C THR A 187 -20.31 -14.06 -12.12
N LYS A 188 -19.18 -13.66 -12.73
CA LYS A 188 -18.23 -14.61 -13.34
C LYS A 188 -17.10 -14.99 -12.42
N GLU A 189 -16.59 -14.03 -11.66
CA GLU A 189 -15.36 -14.20 -10.89
C GLU A 189 -15.62 -14.75 -9.49
N LEU A 190 -16.82 -14.54 -8.94
CA LEU A 190 -17.24 -15.03 -7.62
C LEU A 190 -18.35 -16.09 -7.72
N VAL A 191 -18.36 -16.83 -8.84
CA VAL A 191 -19.39 -17.84 -9.17
C VAL A 191 -19.42 -19.01 -8.17
N ASP A 192 -18.29 -19.25 -7.51
CA ASP A 192 -18.11 -20.21 -6.42
C ASP A 192 -18.84 -19.80 -5.13
N CYS A 193 -19.33 -18.56 -5.04
CA CYS A 193 -20.21 -18.13 -3.96
C CYS A 193 -21.60 -17.71 -4.46
N PRO A 194 -22.56 -18.67 -4.59
CA PRO A 194 -23.89 -18.41 -5.12
C PRO A 194 -24.64 -17.28 -4.41
N MET A 195 -24.42 -17.12 -3.10
CA MET A 195 -25.03 -16.07 -2.29
C MET A 195 -24.64 -14.66 -2.77
N VAL A 196 -23.34 -14.43 -3.03
CA VAL A 196 -22.84 -13.13 -3.52
C VAL A 196 -23.37 -12.86 -4.94
N VAL A 197 -23.40 -13.88 -5.80
CA VAL A 197 -23.96 -13.78 -7.15
C VAL A 197 -25.44 -13.41 -7.10
N GLU A 198 -26.22 -14.09 -6.26
CA GLU A 198 -27.65 -13.83 -6.10
C GLU A 198 -27.92 -12.41 -5.59
N LYS A 199 -27.17 -11.95 -4.59
CA LYS A 199 -27.26 -10.56 -4.09
C LYS A 199 -26.94 -9.54 -5.18
N GLN A 200 -25.92 -9.81 -6.00
CA GLN A 200 -25.59 -8.94 -7.13
C GLN A 200 -26.71 -8.91 -8.18
N GLU A 201 -27.27 -10.05 -8.55
CA GLU A 201 -28.36 -10.15 -9.53
C GLU A 201 -29.64 -9.47 -9.04
N LYS A 202 -29.93 -9.59 -7.75
CA LYS A 202 -31.03 -8.86 -7.09
C LYS A 202 -30.71 -7.36 -6.92
N GLY A 203 -29.46 -6.95 -7.07
CA GLY A 203 -28.99 -5.58 -6.87
C GLY A 203 -29.06 -5.15 -5.42
N GLU A 204 -28.69 -6.04 -4.48
CA GLU A 204 -28.71 -5.78 -3.04
C GLU A 204 -27.49 -4.97 -2.57
N TYR A 205 -26.40 -4.99 -3.33
CA TYR A 205 -25.23 -4.12 -3.12
C TYR A 205 -25.49 -2.70 -3.68
N GLN A 206 -26.52 -2.01 -3.20
CA GLN A 206 -26.81 -0.62 -3.58
C GLN A 206 -26.17 0.37 -2.61
N VAL A 207 -25.57 1.42 -3.16
CA VAL A 207 -25.15 2.60 -2.41
C VAL A 207 -26.37 3.50 -2.26
N VAL A 208 -26.91 3.59 -1.05
CA VAL A 208 -28.07 4.43 -0.75
C VAL A 208 -27.60 5.89 -0.64
N GLU A 209 -27.56 6.60 -1.76
CA GLU A 209 -27.54 8.07 -1.78
C GLU A 209 -28.71 8.60 -2.62
N SER A 210 -29.93 8.39 -2.12
CA SER A 210 -31.06 9.34 -2.23
C SER A 210 -32.31 8.70 -1.64
N ASN A 211 -32.95 9.44 -0.73
CA ASN A 211 -34.34 9.24 -0.36
C ASN A 211 -35.20 9.42 -1.63
N GLU A 212 -35.70 8.33 -2.21
CA GLU A 212 -37.02 8.24 -2.85
C GLU A 212 -37.23 6.82 -3.40
N GLU A 213 -38.45 6.33 -3.24
CA GLU A 213 -38.91 4.96 -3.47
C GLU A 213 -38.42 4.37 -4.81
N ALA A 214 -37.57 3.34 -4.73
CA ALA A 214 -36.87 2.79 -5.88
C ALA A 214 -37.76 1.91 -6.77
N SER A 215 -38.12 2.44 -7.95
CA SER A 215 -38.62 1.67 -9.09
C SER A 215 -37.45 1.05 -9.89
N GLY A 216 -37.70 -0.07 -10.59
CA GLY A 216 -36.69 -0.99 -11.15
C GLY A 216 -35.65 -0.42 -12.13
N GLY A 217 -35.72 0.85 -12.53
CA GLY A 217 -34.72 1.53 -13.37
C GLY A 217 -33.44 1.95 -12.63
N ASN A 218 -33.49 2.15 -11.31
CA ASN A 218 -32.34 2.66 -10.52
C ASN A 218 -31.20 1.64 -10.33
N LYS A 219 -31.47 0.34 -10.48
CA LYS A 219 -30.45 -0.72 -10.25
C LYS A 219 -29.28 -0.65 -11.22
N PHE A 220 -29.52 -0.30 -12.48
CA PHE A 220 -28.46 -0.16 -13.49
C PHE A 220 -27.65 1.13 -13.32
N LEU A 221 -28.29 2.22 -12.89
CA LEU A 221 -27.64 3.52 -12.69
C LEU A 221 -26.69 3.50 -11.49
N ASN A 222 -27.09 2.90 -10.36
CA ASN A 222 -26.22 2.78 -9.19
C ASN A 222 -25.02 1.88 -9.45
N ASN A 223 -25.20 0.78 -10.20
CA ASN A 223 -24.10 -0.10 -10.60
C ASN A 223 -23.09 0.61 -11.53
N MET A 224 -23.53 1.62 -12.29
CA MET A 224 -22.67 2.37 -13.21
C MET A 224 -21.98 3.57 -12.53
N MET A 225 -22.69 4.29 -11.66
CA MET A 225 -22.16 5.47 -10.95
C MET A 225 -21.30 5.11 -9.73
N PHE A 226 -21.62 4.04 -9.03
CA PHE A 226 -20.90 3.59 -7.82
C PHE A 226 -20.22 2.23 -8.01
N LYS A 227 -19.81 1.97 -9.26
CA LYS A 227 -19.25 0.71 -9.75
C LYS A 227 -18.15 0.12 -8.85
N GLU A 228 -17.31 0.96 -8.24
CA GLU A 228 -16.24 0.53 -7.33
C GLU A 228 -16.81 0.09 -5.98
N GLN A 229 -17.67 0.90 -5.37
CA GLN A 229 -18.25 0.68 -4.04
C GLN A 229 -19.12 -0.58 -4.00
N VAL A 230 -19.95 -0.80 -5.03
CA VAL A 230 -20.75 -2.02 -5.18
C VAL A 230 -19.88 -3.28 -5.10
N ARG A 231 -18.72 -3.23 -5.75
CA ARG A 231 -17.81 -4.38 -5.80
C ARG A 231 -16.98 -4.53 -4.56
N MET A 232 -16.62 -3.43 -3.91
CA MET A 232 -16.01 -3.48 -2.59
C MET A 232 -16.95 -4.18 -1.61
N MET A 233 -18.24 -3.85 -1.60
CA MET A 233 -19.24 -4.56 -0.78
C MET A 233 -19.35 -6.04 -1.13
N ALA A 234 -19.32 -6.41 -2.41
CA ALA A 234 -19.33 -7.81 -2.83
C ALA A 234 -18.06 -8.57 -2.40
N ILE A 235 -16.90 -7.92 -2.43
CA ILE A 235 -15.62 -8.48 -1.95
C ILE A 235 -15.66 -8.69 -0.44
N GLU A 236 -16.13 -7.71 0.32
CA GLU A 236 -16.28 -7.81 1.78
C GLU A 236 -17.22 -8.95 2.16
N ASP A 237 -18.37 -9.06 1.49
CA ASP A 237 -19.35 -10.13 1.72
C ASP A 237 -18.78 -11.50 1.35
N TYR A 238 -18.01 -11.58 0.25
CA TYR A 238 -17.33 -12.81 -0.15
C TYR A 238 -16.31 -13.25 0.90
N ASN A 239 -15.42 -12.34 1.32
CA ASN A 239 -14.39 -12.63 2.30
C ASN A 239 -14.96 -13.09 3.65
N ALA A 240 -16.10 -12.52 4.04
CA ALA A 240 -16.78 -12.84 5.29
C ALA A 240 -17.56 -14.17 5.24
N ASN A 241 -18.20 -14.51 4.12
CA ASN A 241 -19.26 -15.53 4.11
C ASN A 241 -19.03 -16.72 3.17
N CYS A 242 -18.05 -16.66 2.27
CA CYS A 242 -17.78 -17.73 1.31
C CYS A 242 -16.54 -18.53 1.74
N GLU A 243 -16.46 -19.82 1.41
CA GLU A 243 -15.31 -20.68 1.74
C GLU A 243 -14.24 -20.69 0.67
#